data_AF-A0A966D4F6-F1
#
_entry.id   AF-A0A966D4F6-F1
#
_cell.length_a   1.000
_cell.length_b   1.000
_cell.length_c   1.000
_cell.angle_alpha   90.00
_cell.angle_beta   90.00
_cell.angle_gamma   90.00
#
_symmetry.space_group_name_H-M   'P 1'
#
loop_
_entity.id
_entity.type
_entity.pdbx_description
1 polymer ?
#
loop_
_entity_poly.entity_id
_entity_poly.type
_entity_poly.pdbx_seq_one_letter_code
_entity_poly.pdbx_strand_id
1 'polypeptide(L)' 'MGKIRIYVRPEEEAVLKKGAECVGLSVEELMRTSVLQYVADESDRQAYREYLGYRNHCNMLSFEEAKKLWK' A
#
# COMPACT_ATOMS: atom_id res chain seq x y z
N MET A 1 -0.06 7.43 17.97
CA MET A 1 0.34 6.53 16.86
C MET A 1 0.30 5.09 17.37
N GLY A 2 -0.37 4.19 16.64
CA GLY A 2 -0.39 2.76 16.98
C GLY A 2 0.98 2.12 16.76
N LYS A 3 1.33 1.11 17.58
CA LYS A 3 2.54 0.30 17.39
C LYS A 3 2.12 -1.11 16.99
N ILE A 4 2.71 -1.64 15.92
CA ILE A 4 2.54 -3.02 15.49
C ILE A 4 3.81 -3.77 15.86
N ARG A 5 3.67 -4.95 16.45
CA ARG A 5 4.80 -5.87 16.69
C ARG A 5 4.74 -6.97 15.65
N ILE A 6 5.84 -7.17 14.94
CA ILE A 6 5.97 -8.21 13.93
C ILE A 6 7.03 -9.18 14.46
N TYR A 7 6.68 -10.46 14.48
CA TYR A 7 7.64 -11.52 14.79
C TYR A 7 8.25 -12.02 13.48
N VAL A 8 9.57 -12.05 13.44
CA VAL A 8 10.36 -12.55 12.32
C VAL A 8 11.33 -13.61 12.82
N ARG A 9 11.66 -14.56 11.96
CA ARG A 9 12.70 -15.55 12.25
C ARG A 9 14.08 -14.90 12.19
N PRO A 10 15.11 -15.45 12.86
CA PRO A 10 16.45 -14.88 12.85
C PRO A 10 17.04 -14.69 11.45
N GLU A 11 16.78 -15.63 10.53
CA GLU A 11 17.22 -15.55 9.13
C GLU A 11 16.52 -14.41 8.37
N GLU A 12 15.23 -14.17 8.64
CA GLU A 12 14.46 -13.08 8.03
C GLU A 12 14.92 -11.73 8.58
N GLU A 13 15.23 -11.66 9.88
CA GLU A 13 15.77 -10.47 10.52
C GLU A 13 17.13 -10.07 9.92
N ALA A 14 18.00 -11.04 9.63
CA ALA A 14 19.29 -10.80 8.99
C ALA A 14 19.13 -10.23 7.58
N VAL A 15 18.17 -10.75 6.81
CA VAL A 15 17.83 -10.23 5.46
C VAL A 15 17.29 -8.81 5.55
N LEU A 16 16.38 -8.54 6.49
CA LEU A 16 15.80 -7.21 6.69
C LEU A 16 16.87 -6.17 7.07
N LYS A 17 17.77 -6.52 7.98
CA LYS A 17 18.90 -5.64 8.38
C LYS A 17 19.80 -5.32 7.19
N LYS A 18 20.21 -6.33 6.44
CA LYS A 18 21.04 -6.14 5.23
C LYS A 18 20.33 -5.30 4.18
N GLY A 19 19.04 -5.55 3.96
CA GLY A 19 18.22 -4.77 3.04
C GLY A 19 18.15 -3.29 3.43
N ALA A 20 17.95 -3.00 4.71
CA ALA A 20 17.88 -1.65 5.25
C ALA A 20 19.24 -0.92 5.11
N GLU A 21 20.35 -1.60 5.41
CA GLU A 21 21.71 -1.08 5.20
C GLU A 21 21.98 -0.74 3.74
N CYS A 22 21.58 -1.60 2.80
CA CYS A 22 21.80 -1.37 1.36
C CYS A 22 21.11 -0.10 0.84
N VAL A 23 20.02 0.33 1.46
CA VAL A 23 19.27 1.54 1.06
C VAL A 23 19.46 2.71 2.03
N GLY A 24 20.32 2.56 3.04
CA GLY A 24 20.61 3.62 4.02
C GLY A 24 19.44 3.97 4.93
N LEU A 25 18.54 3.02 5.22
CA LEU A 25 17.38 3.21 6.08
C LEU A 25 17.50 2.37 7.36
N SER A 26 16.73 2.73 8.39
CA SER A 26 16.46 1.80 9.49
C SER A 26 15.49 0.70 9.05
N VAL A 27 15.53 -0.45 9.75
CA VAL A 27 14.56 -1.55 9.51
C VAL A 27 13.12 -1.06 9.69
N GLU A 28 12.86 -0.17 10.65
CA GLU A 28 11.51 0.39 10.85
C GLU A 28 11.04 1.21 9.65
N GLU A 29 11.90 2.07 9.10
CA GLU A 29 11.58 2.90 7.94
C GLU A 29 11.40 2.06 6.68
N LEU A 30 12.24 1.05 6.48
CA LEU A 30 12.09 0.09 5.40
C LEU A 30 10.73 -0.62 5.50
N MET A 31 10.41 -1.18 6.66
CA MET A 31 9.15 -1.90 6.89
C MET A 31 7.93 -0.98 6.72
N ARG A 32 7.98 0.25 7.22
CA ARG A 32 6.91 1.23 7.03
C ARG A 32 6.69 1.51 5.54
N THR A 33 7.77 1.70 4.78
CA THR A 33 7.69 1.97 3.34
C THR A 33 7.12 0.78 2.57
N SER A 34 7.58 -0.44 2.87
CA SER A 34 7.09 -1.66 2.22
C SER A 34 5.63 -1.96 2.53
N VAL A 35 5.20 -1.78 3.79
CA VAL A 35 3.78 -1.94 4.17
C VAL A 35 2.91 -0.90 3.48
N LEU A 36 3.35 0.37 3.42
CA LEU A 36 2.60 1.42 2.72
C LEU A 36 2.45 1.13 1.22
N GLN A 37 3.51 0.61 0.58
CA GLN A 37 3.43 0.18 -0.82
C GLN A 37 2.44 -0.96 -1.03
N TYR A 38 2.43 -1.96 -0.14
CA TYR A 38 1.49 -3.07 -0.23
C TYR A 38 0.04 -2.62 -0.02
N VAL A 39 -0.20 -1.74 0.95
CA VAL A 39 -1.53 -1.17 1.20
C VAL A 39 -2.01 -0.34 0.00
N ALA A 40 -1.13 0.46 -0.59
CA ALA A 40 -1.44 1.21 -1.81
C ALA A 40 -1.83 0.25 -2.95
N ASP A 41 -1.00 -0.75 -3.22
CA ASP A 41 -1.27 -1.78 -4.24
C ASP A 41 -2.59 -2.53 -3.99
N GLU A 42 -2.90 -2.88 -2.75
CA GLU A 42 -4.14 -3.58 -2.39
C GLU A 42 -5.36 -2.69 -2.58
N SER A 43 -5.28 -1.42 -2.16
CA SER A 43 -6.33 -0.43 -2.38
C SER A 43 -6.58 -0.17 -3.86
N ASP A 44 -5.51 -0.10 -4.66
CA ASP A 44 -5.59 0.11 -6.10
C ASP A 44 -6.17 -1.14 -6.80
N ARG A 45 -5.77 -2.34 -6.39
CA ARG A 45 -6.36 -3.60 -6.90
C ARG A 45 -7.83 -3.71 -6.56
N GLN A 46 -8.23 -3.34 -5.35
CA GLN A 46 -9.64 -3.35 -4.95
C GLN A 46 -10.44 -2.33 -5.75
N ALA A 47 -9.96 -1.09 -5.85
CA ALA A 47 -10.59 -0.04 -6.65
C ALA A 47 -10.74 -0.47 -8.11
N TYR A 48 -9.72 -1.10 -8.69
CA TYR A 48 -9.78 -1.62 -10.05
C TYR A 48 -10.77 -2.78 -10.21
N ARG A 49 -10.85 -3.69 -9.23
CA ARG A 49 -11.83 -4.78 -9.23
C ARG A 49 -13.26 -4.25 -9.16
N GLU A 50 -13.52 -3.27 -8.30
CA GLU A 50 -14.82 -2.61 -8.21
C GLU A 50 -15.15 -1.91 -9.52
N TYR A 51 -14.22 -1.14 -10.10
CA TYR A 51 -14.37 -0.55 -11.42
C TYR A 51 -14.77 -1.58 -12.48
N LEU A 52 -14.07 -2.71 -12.57
CA LEU A 52 -14.39 -3.78 -13.53
C LEU A 52 -15.79 -4.36 -13.31
N GLY A 53 -16.24 -4.45 -12.06
CA GLY A 53 -17.58 -4.90 -11.71
C GLY A 53 -18.69 -3.94 -12.14
N TYR A 54 -18.43 -2.63 -12.14
CA TYR A 54 -19.44 -1.61 -12.43
C TYR A 54 -19.34 -0.99 -13.84
N ARG A 55 -18.20 -1.11 -14.54
CA ARG A 55 -17.96 -0.42 -15.82
C ARG A 55 -18.99 -0.69 -16.92
N ASN A 56 -19.68 -1.84 -16.88
CA ASN A 56 -20.71 -2.23 -17.84
C ASN A 56 -22.14 -1.99 -17.33
N HIS A 57 -22.29 -1.58 -16.06
CA HIS A 57 -23.58 -1.47 -15.37
C HIS A 57 -23.87 -0.06 -14.87
N CYS A 58 -22.89 0.86 -14.90
CA CYS A 58 -23.05 2.25 -14.48
C CYS A 58 -22.22 3.20 -15.37
N ASN A 59 -22.68 4.44 -15.50
CA ASN A 59 -21.87 5.52 -16.06
C ASN A 59 -20.85 5.97 -15.00
N MET A 60 -19.61 5.54 -15.15
CA MET A 60 -18.52 5.96 -14.26
C MET A 60 -18.17 7.43 -14.52
N LEU A 61 -18.10 8.22 -13.45
CA LEU A 61 -17.64 9.60 -13.53
C LEU A 61 -16.14 9.65 -13.82
N SER A 62 -15.72 10.61 -14.63
CA SER A 62 -14.32 10.99 -14.74
C SER A 62 -13.83 11.61 -13.43
N PHE A 63 -12.51 11.63 -13.23
CA PHE A 63 -11.90 12.25 -12.06
C PHE A 63 -12.32 13.72 -11.89
N GLU A 64 -12.38 14.49 -12.97
CA GLU A 64 -12.81 15.90 -12.95
C GLU A 64 -14.29 16.07 -12.61
N GLU A 65 -15.15 15.12 -12.96
CA GLU A 65 -16.56 15.12 -12.59
C GLU A 65 -16.75 14.75 -11.12
N ALA A 66 -16.03 13.73 -10.63
CA ALA A 66 -16.05 13.32 -9.23
C ALA A 66 -15.56 14.46 -8.31
N LYS A 67 -14.51 15.18 -8.72
CA LYS A 67 -13.95 16.31 -7.97
C LYS A 67 -14.95 17.44 -7.74
N LYS A 68 -15.90 17.65 -8.66
CA LYS A 68 -16.97 18.67 -8.51
C LYS A 68 -18.02 18.29 -7.46
N LEU A 69 -18.09 17.01 -7.07
CA LEU A 69 -19.06 16.48 -6.09
C LEU A 69 -18.51 16.42 -4.66
N TRP A 70 -17.19 16.42 -4.46
CA TRP A 70 -16.58 16.55 -3.14
C TRP A 70 -16.71 18.00 -2.64
N LYS A 71 -17.74 18.25 -1.82
CA LYS A 71 -17.89 19.46 -1.01
C LYS A 71 -17.37 19.24 0.40
#